data_AF-A0A7Y9HI45-F1
#
_entry.id   AF-A0A7Y9HI45-F1
#
_cell.length_a   1.000
_cell.length_b   1.000
_cell.length_c   1.000
_cell.angle_alpha   90.00
_cell.angle_beta   90.00
_cell.angle_gamma   90.00
#
_symmetry.space_group_name_H-M   'P 1'
#
loop_
_entity.id
_entity.type
_entity.pdbx_description
1 polymer ?
#
loop_
_entity_poly.entity_id
_entity_poly.type
_entity_poly.pdbx_seq_one_letter_code
_entity_poly.pdbx_strand_id
1 'polypeptide(L)'
;MNKADTADRAPDKIDWTVVNANDAQRRQRVSEMLARGEIRTAEDYYHAAMIYQHGEKPKDFQLAHAFAVIASRLEPGQPAPKWLIAASWDRYLMWKKLPQWYGTQYQVSKDGVRSLYPVDPNAVTDADRAALHVPSLAEAMADAQPKPAN
;
A
#
# COMPACT_ATOMS: atom_id res chain seq x y z
N MET A 1 -11.89 1.16 -2.13
CA MET A 1 -11.14 0.60 -3.28
C MET A 1 -12.03 0.79 -4.51
N ASN A 2 -11.54 1.44 -5.56
CA ASN A 2 -12.36 1.76 -6.74
C ASN A 2 -12.80 0.45 -7.42
N LYS A 3 -14.10 0.27 -7.70
CA LYS A 3 -14.66 -0.96 -8.29
C LYS A 3 -13.91 -1.41 -9.55
N ALA A 4 -13.41 -0.45 -10.35
CA ALA A 4 -12.68 -0.73 -11.57
C ALA A 4 -11.22 -1.20 -11.33
N ASP A 5 -10.62 -0.89 -10.18
CA ASP A 5 -9.27 -1.34 -9.80
C ASP A 5 -9.27 -2.81 -9.32
N THR A 6 -10.35 -3.19 -8.61
CA THR A 6 -10.59 -4.57 -8.19
C THR A 6 -10.91 -5.48 -9.39
N ALA A 7 -11.60 -4.97 -10.41
CA ALA A 7 -11.99 -5.74 -11.60
C ALA A 7 -10.79 -6.25 -12.41
N ASP A 8 -9.74 -5.44 -12.56
CA ASP A 8 -8.53 -5.81 -13.30
C ASP A 8 -7.70 -6.89 -12.58
N ARG A 9 -7.96 -7.11 -11.29
CA ARG A 9 -7.22 -8.03 -10.41
C ARG A 9 -8.03 -9.28 -10.06
N ALA A 10 -8.99 -9.66 -10.89
CA ALA A 10 -9.77 -10.89 -10.72
C ALA A 10 -8.90 -12.15 -10.87
N PRO A 11 -9.14 -13.21 -10.08
CA PRO A 11 -8.16 -14.27 -9.82
C PRO A 11 -7.85 -15.21 -10.99
N ASP A 12 -8.71 -15.30 -12.01
CA ASP A 12 -8.63 -16.39 -12.98
C ASP A 12 -7.52 -16.21 -14.04
N LYS A 13 -7.06 -14.96 -14.29
CA LYS A 13 -5.82 -14.66 -15.04
C LYS A 13 -5.50 -13.16 -15.00
N ILE A 14 -4.63 -12.73 -14.08
CA ILE A 14 -4.21 -11.31 -14.02
C ILE A 14 -3.20 -11.03 -15.14
N ASP A 15 -3.57 -10.15 -16.08
CA ASP A 15 -2.63 -9.58 -17.05
C ASP A 15 -2.01 -8.30 -16.49
N TRP A 16 -0.80 -8.43 -15.94
CA TRP A 16 -0.07 -7.31 -15.35
C TRP A 16 0.25 -6.18 -16.35
N THR A 17 0.31 -6.46 -17.66
CA THR A 17 0.52 -5.41 -18.66
C THR A 17 -0.70 -4.50 -18.76
N VAL A 18 -1.90 -5.10 -18.73
CA VAL A 18 -3.17 -4.37 -18.73
C VAL A 18 -3.38 -3.63 -17.41
N VAL A 19 -3.12 -4.30 -16.28
CA VAL A 19 -3.25 -3.68 -14.94
C VAL A 19 -2.34 -2.46 -14.83
N ASN A 20 -1.07 -2.58 -15.19
CA ASN A 20 -0.11 -1.47 -15.07
C ASN A 20 -0.48 -0.29 -16.00
N ALA A 21 -0.95 -0.59 -17.22
CA ALA A 21 -1.42 0.44 -18.14
C ALA A 21 -2.65 1.19 -17.59
N ASN A 22 -3.62 0.46 -17.05
CA ASN A 22 -4.82 1.03 -16.43
C ASN A 22 -4.46 1.86 -15.18
N ASP A 23 -3.55 1.37 -14.34
CA ASP A 23 -3.09 2.10 -13.17
C ASP A 23 -2.37 3.40 -13.54
N ALA A 24 -1.57 3.40 -14.61
CA ALA A 24 -0.96 4.63 -15.12
C ALA A 24 -2.02 5.66 -15.54
N GLN A 25 -3.07 5.23 -16.25
CA GLN A 25 -4.18 6.11 -16.64
C GLN A 25 -4.99 6.60 -15.42
N ARG A 26 -5.17 5.75 -14.40
CA ARG A 26 -5.81 6.17 -13.13
C ARG A 26 -4.99 7.24 -12.43
N ARG A 27 -3.66 7.07 -12.32
CA ARG A 27 -2.76 8.09 -11.72
C ARG A 27 -2.81 9.42 -12.48
N GLN A 28 -2.85 9.38 -13.81
CA GLN A 28 -3.00 10.59 -14.62
C GLN A 28 -4.30 11.33 -14.29
N ARG A 29 -5.44 10.62 -14.28
CA ARG A 29 -6.74 11.22 -13.94
C ARG A 29 -6.76 11.83 -12.53
N VAL A 30 -6.20 11.13 -11.54
CA VAL A 30 -6.09 11.66 -10.17
C VAL A 30 -5.24 12.94 -10.14
N SER A 31 -4.16 13.01 -10.93
CA SER A 31 -3.32 14.21 -11.03
C SER A 31 -4.08 15.40 -11.60
N GLU A 32 -4.88 15.17 -12.64
CA GLU A 32 -5.72 16.20 -13.27
C GLU A 32 -6.83 16.67 -12.33
N MET A 33 -7.50 15.74 -11.62
CA MET A 33 -8.48 16.07 -10.59
C MET A 33 -7.87 16.89 -9.46
N LEU A 34 -6.67 16.53 -8.99
CA LEU A 34 -5.94 17.30 -7.97
C LEU A 34 -5.65 18.72 -8.45
N ALA A 35 -5.19 18.89 -9.70
CA ALA A 35 -4.89 20.19 -10.28
C ALA A 35 -6.15 21.08 -10.42
N ARG A 36 -7.32 20.48 -10.64
CA ARG A 36 -8.62 21.16 -10.63
C ARG A 36 -9.20 21.35 -9.22
N GLY A 37 -8.48 20.92 -8.18
CA GLY A 37 -8.91 21.00 -6.79
C GLY A 37 -10.09 20.10 -6.46
N GLU A 38 -10.32 19.02 -7.21
CA GLU A 38 -11.48 18.12 -7.08
C GLU A 38 -11.30 17.03 -6.01
N ILE A 39 -10.08 16.82 -5.51
CA ILE A 39 -9.79 15.89 -4.40
C ILE A 39 -9.93 16.67 -3.09
N ARG A 40 -11.01 16.43 -2.33
CA ARG A 40 -11.39 17.32 -1.22
C ARG A 40 -11.69 16.57 0.09
N THR A 41 -12.25 15.37 0.00
CA THR A 41 -12.72 14.60 1.17
C THR A 41 -11.68 13.56 1.60
N ALA A 42 -11.83 13.03 2.82
CA ALA A 42 -10.97 11.93 3.29
C ALA A 42 -11.05 10.72 2.33
N GLU A 43 -12.24 10.42 1.82
CA GLU A 43 -12.46 9.35 0.85
C GLU A 43 -11.74 9.62 -0.49
N ASP A 44 -11.80 10.85 -1.01
CA ASP A 44 -11.07 11.20 -2.25
C ASP A 44 -9.57 11.00 -2.08
N TYR A 45 -9.01 11.49 -0.97
CA TYR A 45 -7.59 11.34 -0.67
C TYR A 45 -7.21 9.87 -0.43
N TYR A 46 -8.04 9.07 0.25
CA TYR A 46 -7.79 7.65 0.43
C TYR A 46 -7.79 6.90 -0.91
N HIS A 47 -8.74 7.19 -1.80
CA HIS A 47 -8.79 6.58 -3.12
C HIS A 47 -7.61 7.01 -4.01
N ALA A 48 -7.22 8.28 -3.96
CA ALA A 48 -6.00 8.75 -4.61
C ALA A 48 -4.78 8.01 -4.07
N ALA A 49 -4.66 7.86 -2.75
CA ALA A 49 -3.56 7.15 -2.11
C ALA A 49 -3.47 5.69 -2.59
N MET A 50 -4.59 4.98 -2.67
CA MET A 50 -4.63 3.60 -3.17
C MET A 50 -4.17 3.49 -4.63
N ILE A 51 -4.61 4.41 -5.50
CA ILE A 51 -4.19 4.43 -6.90
C ILE A 51 -2.67 4.65 -7.03
N TYR A 52 -2.11 5.55 -6.21
CA TYR A 52 -0.68 5.83 -6.19
C TYR A 52 0.15 4.74 -5.51
N GLN A 53 -0.42 3.99 -4.56
CA GLN A 53 0.20 2.85 -3.90
C GLN A 53 0.56 1.72 -4.88
N HIS A 54 -0.13 1.65 -6.02
CA HIS A 54 0.13 0.75 -7.15
C HIS A 54 0.99 1.39 -8.25
N GLY A 55 1.69 2.49 -7.93
CA GLY A 55 2.70 3.07 -8.80
C GLY A 55 3.97 2.23 -8.91
N GLU A 56 4.89 2.72 -9.73
CA GLU A 56 6.16 2.03 -10.04
C GLU A 56 7.39 2.90 -9.68
N LYS A 57 7.15 4.18 -9.38
CA LYS A 57 8.20 5.19 -9.17
C LYS A 57 8.18 5.68 -7.72
N PRO A 58 9.32 6.15 -7.18
CA PRO A 58 9.40 6.66 -5.82
C PRO A 58 8.41 7.80 -5.55
N LYS A 59 8.19 8.67 -6.55
CA LYS A 59 7.21 9.77 -6.47
C LYS A 59 5.78 9.26 -6.28
N ASP A 60 5.44 8.10 -6.85
CA ASP A 60 4.10 7.54 -6.69
C ASP A 60 3.86 7.12 -5.24
N PHE A 61 4.81 6.40 -4.63
CA PHE A 61 4.70 5.98 -3.23
C PHE A 61 4.73 7.15 -2.25
N GLN A 62 5.49 8.21 -2.55
CA GLN A 62 5.51 9.45 -1.78
C GLN A 62 4.14 10.17 -1.82
N LEU A 63 3.51 10.23 -3.00
CA LEU A 63 2.17 10.78 -3.14
C LEU A 63 1.12 9.91 -2.44
N ALA A 64 1.24 8.58 -2.55
CA ALA A 64 0.38 7.64 -1.82
C ALA A 64 0.44 7.91 -0.31
N HIS A 65 1.64 8.07 0.23
CA HIS A 65 1.87 8.38 1.65
C HIS A 65 1.27 9.72 2.04
N ALA A 66 1.52 10.78 1.28
CA ALA A 66 0.98 12.11 1.56
C ALA A 66 -0.55 12.13 1.57
N PHE A 67 -1.19 11.48 0.58
CA PHE A 67 -2.64 11.40 0.51
C PHE A 67 -3.22 10.53 1.64
N ALA A 68 -2.58 9.43 2.02
CA ALA A 68 -3.00 8.61 3.15
C ALA A 68 -2.94 9.39 4.48
N VAL A 69 -1.89 10.20 4.69
CA VAL A 69 -1.76 11.09 5.85
C VAL A 69 -2.88 12.13 5.88
N ILE A 70 -3.18 12.78 4.73
CA ILE A 70 -4.28 13.76 4.65
C ILE A 70 -5.62 13.08 4.95
N ALA A 71 -5.92 11.94 4.33
CA ALA A 71 -7.14 11.18 4.57
C ALA A 71 -7.30 10.79 6.05
N SER A 72 -6.24 10.28 6.68
CA SER A 72 -6.26 9.92 8.10
C SER A 72 -6.44 11.13 9.02
N ARG A 73 -6.03 12.34 8.62
CA ARG A 73 -6.23 13.55 9.42
C ARG A 73 -7.64 14.10 9.30
N LEU A 74 -8.21 14.03 8.09
CA LEU A 74 -9.59 14.45 7.83
C LEU A 74 -10.59 13.53 8.55
N GLU A 75 -10.32 12.23 8.61
CA GLU A 75 -11.15 11.27 9.34
C GLU A 75 -10.32 10.30 10.21
N PRO A 76 -9.91 10.71 11.43
CA PRO A 76 -9.05 9.92 12.32
C PRO A 76 -9.63 8.59 12.80
N GLY A 77 -10.96 8.43 12.70
CA GLY A 77 -11.66 7.19 13.06
C GLY A 77 -11.56 6.10 12.00
N GLN A 78 -11.13 6.41 10.76
CA GLN A 78 -11.00 5.42 9.71
C GLN A 78 -9.67 4.65 9.81
N PRO A 79 -9.69 3.31 9.92
CA PRO A 79 -8.47 2.52 10.03
C PRO A 79 -7.72 2.38 8.69
N ALA A 80 -8.44 2.38 7.56
CA ALA A 80 -7.86 2.06 6.26
C ALA A 80 -6.80 3.09 5.79
N PRO A 81 -7.01 4.42 5.91
CA PRO A 81 -5.96 5.39 5.60
C PRO A 81 -4.72 5.23 6.47
N LYS A 82 -4.88 4.89 7.76
CA LYS A 82 -3.76 4.69 8.69
C LYS A 82 -2.87 3.52 8.28
N TRP A 83 -3.48 2.39 7.92
CA TRP A 83 -2.73 1.25 7.39
C TRP A 83 -1.97 1.63 6.11
N LEU A 84 -2.60 2.45 5.26
CA LEU A 84 -2.00 2.88 4.00
C LEU A 84 -0.81 3.84 4.18
N ILE A 85 -0.74 4.58 5.29
CA ILE A 85 0.45 5.37 5.67
C ILE A 85 1.66 4.43 5.83
N ALA A 86 1.50 3.35 6.59
CA ALA A 86 2.54 2.34 6.79
C ALA A 86 2.88 1.61 5.48
N ALA A 87 1.86 1.17 4.74
CA ALA A 87 2.03 0.40 3.52
C ALA A 87 2.73 1.18 2.39
N SER A 88 2.45 2.48 2.26
CA SER A 88 3.12 3.34 1.29
C SER A 88 4.56 3.65 1.65
N TRP A 89 4.84 3.84 2.94
CA TRP A 89 6.20 4.04 3.43
C TRP A 89 7.08 2.81 3.21
N ASP A 90 6.60 1.63 3.61
CA ASP A 90 7.33 0.38 3.43
C ASP A 90 7.55 0.07 1.94
N ARG A 91 6.57 0.39 1.07
CA ARG A 91 6.75 0.22 -0.38
C ARG A 91 7.82 1.14 -0.95
N TYR A 92 7.90 2.38 -0.47
CA TYR A 92 8.98 3.30 -0.82
C TYR A 92 10.35 2.76 -0.38
N LEU A 93 10.46 2.22 0.84
CA LEU A 93 11.69 1.58 1.34
C LEU A 93 12.08 0.35 0.54
N MET A 94 11.12 -0.53 0.25
CA MET A 94 11.31 -1.71 -0.59
C MET A 94 11.81 -1.33 -1.99
N TRP A 95 11.23 -0.30 -2.62
CA TRP A 95 11.72 0.20 -3.92
C TRP A 95 13.19 0.67 -3.85
N LYS A 96 13.57 1.32 -2.73
CA LYS A 96 14.96 1.72 -2.47
C LYS A 96 15.87 0.55 -2.06
N LYS A 97 15.34 -0.68 -1.96
CA LYS A 97 16.04 -1.86 -1.46
C LYS A 97 16.53 -1.71 -0.01
N LEU A 98 15.78 -0.97 0.81
CA LEU A 98 16.04 -0.77 2.23
C LEU A 98 15.05 -1.60 3.06
N PRO A 99 15.44 -2.09 4.25
CA PRO A 99 14.51 -2.74 5.16
C PRO A 99 13.28 -1.86 5.43
N GLN A 100 12.10 -2.47 5.39
CA GLN A 100 10.84 -1.82 5.71
C GLN A 100 10.71 -1.58 7.22
N TRP A 101 9.79 -0.70 7.64
CA TRP A 101 9.62 -0.36 9.06
C TRP A 101 8.45 -1.12 9.68
N TYR A 102 7.30 -1.10 9.01
CA TYR A 102 6.05 -1.55 9.63
C TYR A 102 5.76 -3.03 9.36
N GLY A 103 6.30 -3.62 8.28
CA GLY A 103 6.11 -5.04 7.97
C GLY A 103 4.90 -5.31 7.08
N THR A 104 4.60 -4.40 6.17
CA THR A 104 3.42 -4.50 5.28
C THR A 104 3.73 -5.13 3.91
N GLN A 105 5.00 -5.15 3.49
CA GLN A 105 5.43 -5.66 2.20
C GLN A 105 5.93 -7.09 2.29
N TYR A 106 5.50 -7.89 1.32
CA TYR A 106 5.89 -9.28 1.15
C TYR A 106 6.56 -9.45 -0.21
N GLN A 107 7.46 -10.41 -0.30
CA GLN A 107 8.11 -10.82 -1.53
C GLN A 107 7.81 -12.28 -1.81
N VAL A 108 7.90 -12.68 -3.07
CA VAL A 108 7.76 -14.09 -3.48
C VAL A 108 9.08 -14.52 -4.10
N SER A 109 9.65 -15.63 -3.62
CA SER A 109 10.89 -16.19 -4.18
C SER A 109 10.65 -16.77 -5.57
N LYS A 110 11.74 -17.13 -6.28
CA LYS A 110 11.64 -17.85 -7.56
C LYS A 110 10.88 -19.18 -7.43
N ASP A 111 10.94 -19.78 -6.24
CA ASP A 111 10.27 -21.05 -5.91
C ASP A 111 8.81 -20.84 -5.48
N GLY A 112 8.27 -19.63 -5.62
CA GLY A 112 6.88 -19.30 -5.28
C GLY A 112 6.62 -19.13 -3.77
N VAL A 113 7.66 -19.14 -2.94
CA VAL A 113 7.51 -18.99 -1.48
C VAL A 113 7.32 -17.52 -1.14
N ARG A 114 6.16 -17.17 -0.60
CA ARG A 114 5.90 -15.85 -0.02
C ARG A 114 6.71 -15.70 1.28
N SER A 115 7.35 -14.56 1.48
CA SER A 115 8.01 -14.20 2.73
C SER A 115 7.86 -12.71 3.01
N LEU A 116 8.00 -12.31 4.28
CA LEU A 116 8.01 -10.90 4.65
C LEU A 116 9.30 -10.26 4.11
N TYR A 117 9.19 -9.09 3.48
CA TYR A 117 10.37 -8.33 3.04
C TYR A 117 11.20 -7.91 4.28
N PRO A 118 12.55 -7.79 4.21
CA PRO A 118 13.37 -7.46 5.37
C PRO A 118 12.83 -6.26 6.17
N VAL A 119 12.71 -6.41 7.49
CA VAL A 119 12.21 -5.37 8.40
C VAL A 119 13.36 -4.87 9.26
N ASP A 120 13.46 -3.56 9.47
CA ASP A 120 14.29 -2.99 10.53
C ASP A 120 13.54 -3.12 11.87
N PRO A 121 13.96 -4.00 12.79
CA PRO A 121 13.24 -4.24 14.03
C PRO A 121 13.31 -3.04 15.01
N ASN A 122 14.22 -2.09 14.78
CA ASN A 122 14.43 -0.95 15.67
C ASN A 122 13.81 0.35 15.15
N ALA A 123 13.28 0.37 13.93
CA ALA A 123 12.73 1.59 13.33
C ALA A 123 11.43 2.04 14.00
N VAL A 124 10.57 1.10 14.38
CA VAL A 124 9.27 1.35 15.02
C VAL A 124 8.88 0.21 15.98
N THR A 125 8.10 0.56 17.01
CA THR A 125 7.57 -0.38 18.00
C THR A 125 6.28 -1.03 17.52
N ASP A 126 5.83 -2.11 18.20
CA ASP A 126 4.51 -2.68 17.92
C ASP A 126 3.35 -1.75 18.33
N ALA A 127 3.58 -0.81 19.26
CA ALA A 127 2.61 0.24 19.55
C ALA A 127 2.44 1.21 18.37
N ASP A 128 3.55 1.55 17.68
CA ASP A 128 3.50 2.36 16.45
C ASP A 128 2.79 1.61 15.31
N ARG A 129 3.04 0.29 15.17
CA ARG A 129 2.31 -0.57 14.21
C ARG A 129 0.81 -0.57 14.51
N ALA A 130 0.43 -0.80 15.77
CA ALA A 130 -0.96 -0.82 16.20
C ALA A 130 -1.65 0.54 15.98
N ALA A 131 -0.96 1.66 16.22
CA ALA A 131 -1.47 3.00 15.96
C ALA A 131 -1.82 3.23 14.47
N LEU A 132 -1.14 2.51 13.57
CA LEU A 132 -1.40 2.50 12.14
C LEU A 132 -2.25 1.31 11.67
N HIS A 133 -2.87 0.53 12.57
CA HIS A 133 -3.63 -0.67 12.25
C HIS A 133 -2.83 -1.72 11.47
N VAL A 134 -1.53 -1.82 11.74
CA VAL A 134 -0.64 -2.88 11.24
C VAL A 134 -0.49 -3.94 12.35
N PRO A 135 -0.50 -5.25 12.01
CA PRO A 135 -0.19 -6.31 12.96
C PRO A 135 1.19 -6.13 13.59
N SER A 136 1.43 -6.79 14.73
CA SER A 136 2.78 -6.87 15.30
C SER A 136 3.77 -7.51 14.32
N LEU A 137 5.06 -7.28 14.53
CA LEU A 137 6.08 -7.89 13.68
C LEU A 137 6.02 -9.42 13.72
N ALA A 138 5.74 -10.00 14.90
CA ALA A 138 5.60 -11.45 15.07
C ALA A 138 4.42 -12.01 14.25
N GLU A 139 3.27 -11.34 14.26
CA GLU A 139 2.10 -11.74 13.47
C GLU A 139 2.36 -11.66 11.95
N ALA A 140 3.03 -10.59 11.49
CA ALA A 140 3.38 -10.43 10.08
C ALA A 140 4.36 -11.53 9.61
N MET A 141 5.33 -11.91 10.46
CA MET A 141 6.23 -13.03 10.18
C MET A 141 5.51 -14.37 10.14
N ALA A 142 4.50 -14.57 11.00
CA ALA A 142 3.69 -15.79 11.00
C ALA A 142 2.79 -15.90 9.76
N ASP A 143 2.17 -14.80 9.29
CA ASP A 143 1.36 -14.79 8.06
C ASP A 143 2.20 -15.02 6.79
N ALA A 144 3.50 -14.71 6.86
CA ALA A 144 4.44 -14.99 5.78
C ALA A 144 4.73 -16.49 5.58
N GLN A 145 4.47 -17.34 6.57
CA GLN A 145 4.76 -18.77 6.48
C GLN A 145 3.67 -19.50 5.66
N PRO A 146 4.02 -20.54 4.89
CA PRO A 146 3.03 -21.37 4.22
C PRO A 146 2.10 -21.97 5.28
N LYS A 147 0.79 -21.69 5.17
CA LYS A 147 -0.22 -22.32 6.02
C LYS A 147 -0.24 -23.82 5.70
N PRO A 148 -0.28 -24.71 6.72
CA PRO A 148 -0.38 -26.14 6.46
C PRO A 148 -1.62 -26.43 5.62
N ALA A 149 -1.49 -27.32 4.63
CA ALA A 149 -2.62 -27.79 3.85
C ALA A 149 -3.58 -28.55 4.78
N ASN A 150 -4.84 -28.11 4.85
CA ASN A 150 -5.93 -28.87 5.45
C ASN A 150 -6.42 -29.96 4.49
#